data_AF-A0A6N8KYG6-F1
#
_entry.id   AF-A0A6N8KYG6-F1
#
_cell.length_a   1.000
_cell.length_b   1.000
_cell.length_c   1.000
_cell.angle_alpha   90.00
_cell.angle_beta   90.00
_cell.angle_gamma   90.00
#
_symmetry.space_group_name_H-M   'P 1'
#
loop_
_entity.id
_entity.type
_entity.pdbx_description
1 polymer ?
#
loop_
_entity_poly.entity_id
_entity_poly.type
_entity_poly.pdbx_seq_one_letter_code
_entity_poly.pdbx_strand_id
1 'polypeptide(L)' 'MKTGDRVLISSQVTGRKDWTAATVIEVEQNPYAGIVITAKADDGEIFFEKEDMFRLLDNEVYAR' A
#
# COMPACT_ATOMS: atom_id res chain seq x y z
N MET A 1 0.65 -5.83 7.52
CA MET A 1 -0.16 -4.58 7.52
C MET A 1 -1.62 -4.89 7.90
N LYS A 2 -2.47 -3.90 8.18
CA LYS A 2 -3.93 -4.05 8.40
C LYS A 2 -4.73 -2.91 7.75
N THR A 3 -6.04 -3.12 7.57
CA THR A 3 -6.96 -2.05 7.12
C THR A 3 -6.84 -0.81 8.01
N GLY A 4 -6.75 0.36 7.38
CA GLY A 4 -6.53 1.66 8.02
C GLY A 4 -5.07 2.07 8.13
N ASP A 5 -4.10 1.16 7.97
CA ASP A 5 -2.69 1.54 7.94
C ASP A 5 -2.38 2.45 6.75
N ARG A 6 -1.50 3.43 6.98
CA ARG A 6 -0.91 4.24 5.91
C ARG A 6 0.30 3.52 5.34
N VAL A 7 0.36 3.49 4.02
CA VAL A 7 1.40 2.77 3.29
C VAL A 7 1.92 3.59 2.11
N LEU A 8 3.09 3.21 1.63
CA LEU A 8 3.64 3.61 0.36
C LEU A 8 3.53 2.44 -0.61
N ILE A 9 2.94 2.67 -1.78
CA ILE A 9 2.81 1.70 -2.88
C ILE A 9 3.99 1.86 -3.83
N SER A 10 4.62 0.76 -4.20
CA SER A 10 5.73 0.70 -5.14
C SER A 10 5.41 1.39 -6.47
N SER A 11 6.37 2.12 -7.03
CA SER A 11 6.29 2.69 -8.38
C SER A 11 6.07 1.63 -9.46
N GLN A 12 6.49 0.39 -9.22
CA GLN A 12 6.25 -0.73 -10.15
C GLN A 12 4.77 -1.10 -10.27
N VAL A 13 3.99 -0.91 -9.20
CA VAL A 13 2.54 -1.19 -9.19
C VAL A 13 1.77 0.00 -9.75
N THR A 14 2.18 1.21 -9.38
CA THR A 14 1.45 2.43 -9.76
C THR A 14 1.82 2.98 -11.14
N GLY A 15 2.96 2.57 -11.69
CA GLY A 15 3.53 3.15 -12.92
C GLY A 15 4.04 4.57 -12.75
N ARG A 16 4.09 5.09 -11.51
CA ARG A 16 4.50 6.48 -11.20
C ARG A 16 5.99 6.54 -10.92
N LYS A 17 6.56 7.76 -10.94
CA LYS A 17 7.98 7.97 -10.68
C LYS A 17 8.36 7.65 -9.23
N ASP A 18 7.52 8.08 -8.29
CA ASP A 18 7.76 7.99 -6.86
C ASP A 18 6.79 7.00 -6.20
N TRP A 19 7.11 6.63 -4.95
CA TRP A 19 6.20 5.84 -4.12
C TRP A 19 4.92 6.62 -3.85
N THR A 20 3.78 5.94 -3.90
CA THR A 20 2.47 6.59 -3.77
C THR A 20 1.89 6.34 -2.39
N ALA A 21 1.56 7.40 -1.67
CA ALA A 21 0.92 7.29 -0.36
C ALA A 21 -0.53 6.82 -0.50
N ALA A 22 -0.93 5.87 0.34
CA ALA A 22 -2.23 5.22 0.30
C ALA A 22 -2.67 4.73 1.68
N THR A 23 -3.96 4.41 1.79
CA THR A 23 -4.55 3.75 2.96
C THR A 23 -4.95 2.33 2.59
N VAL A 24 -4.54 1.35 3.39
CA VAL A 24 -4.99 -0.04 3.22
C VAL A 24 -6.49 -0.12 3.47
N ILE A 25 -7.24 -0.67 2.51
CA ILE A 25 -8.69 -0.87 2.61
C ILE A 25 -9.05 -2.34 2.76
N GLU A 26 -8.18 -3.27 2.34
CA GLU A 26 -8.39 -4.71 2.46
C GLU A 26 -7.06 -5.45 2.61
N VAL A 27 -7.08 -6.55 3.36
CA VAL A 27 -5.99 -7.52 3.48
C VAL A 27 -6.58 -8.90 3.24
N GLU A 28 -6.19 -9.54 2.15
CA GLU A 28 -6.67 -10.86 1.75
C GLU A 28 -5.56 -11.91 1.96
N GLN A 29 -5.91 -13.06 2.55
CA GLN A 29 -5.05 -14.24 2.56
C GLN A 29 -5.34 -15.11 1.34
N ASN A 30 -4.69 -14.79 0.22
CA ASN A 30 -4.87 -15.50 -1.03
C ASN A 30 -4.14 -16.86 -1.01
N PRO A 31 -4.80 -17.98 -1.37
CA PRO A 31 -4.20 -19.31 -1.27
C PRO A 31 -3.04 -19.57 -2.26
N TYR A 32 -2.86 -18.71 -3.27
CA TYR A 32 -1.80 -18.84 -4.28
C TYR A 32 -0.73 -17.75 -4.15
N ALA A 33 -1.16 -16.51 -3.92
CA ALA A 33 -0.27 -15.35 -3.88
C ALA A 33 0.28 -15.03 -2.47
N GLY A 34 -0.28 -15.64 -1.42
CA GLY A 34 -0.01 -15.25 -0.04
C GLY A 34 -0.82 -14.02 0.36
N ILE A 35 -0.24 -13.10 1.11
CA ILE A 35 -0.93 -11.87 1.55
C ILE A 35 -1.02 -10.89 0.37
N VAL A 36 -2.24 -10.51 0.01
CA VAL A 36 -2.54 -9.45 -0.97
C VAL A 36 -3.12 -8.25 -0.23
N ILE A 37 -2.62 -7.07 -0.54
CA ILE A 37 -3.04 -5.80 0.06
C ILE A 37 -3.77 -5.00 -1.01
N THR A 38 -4.98 -4.55 -0.69
CA THR A 38 -5.67 -3.53 -1.49
C THR A 38 -5.57 -2.19 -0.76
N ALA A 39 -5.07 -1.16 -1.44
CA ALA A 39 -4.92 0.17 -0.89
C ALA A 39 -5.47 1.25 -1.83
N LYS A 40 -6.06 2.29 -1.24
CA LYS A 40 -6.55 3.46 -1.95
C LYS A 40 -5.55 4.60 -1.81
N ALA A 41 -5.00 5.05 -2.94
CA ALA A 41 -4.12 6.21 -3.03
C ALA A 41 -4.87 7.50 -2.68
N ASP A 42 -4.13 8.54 -2.29
CA ASP A 42 -4.70 9.82 -1.85
C ASP A 42 -5.47 10.58 -2.95
N ASP A 43 -5.17 10.31 -4.21
CA ASP A 43 -5.92 10.83 -5.37
C ASP A 43 -7.14 9.98 -5.74
N GLY A 44 -7.36 8.88 -5.01
CA GLY A 44 -8.55 8.04 -5.14
C GLY A 44 -8.37 6.78 -5.98
N GLU A 45 -7.25 6.60 -6.67
CA GLU A 45 -6.96 5.35 -7.40
C GLU A 45 -6.79 4.17 -6.42
N ILE A 46 -7.19 2.97 -6.85
CA ILE A 46 -7.12 1.75 -6.05
C ILE A 46 -6.11 0.81 -6.70
N PHE A 47 -5.20 0.30 -5.89
CA PHE A 47 -4.20 -0.67 -6.29
C PHE A 47 -4.27 -1.90 -5.38
N PHE A 48 -3.92 -3.05 -5.94
CA PHE A 48 -3.75 -4.28 -5.18
C PHE A 48 -2.52 -5.02 -5.67
N GLU A 49 -1.74 -5.56 -4.74
CA GLU A 49 -0.61 -6.45 -5.06
C GLU A 49 -0.17 -7.21 -3.79
N LYS A 50 0.80 -8.11 -3.91
CA LYS A 50 1.45 -8.75 -2.76
C LYS A 50 2.03 -7.74 -1.77
N GLU A 51 2.03 -8.12 -0.49
CA GLU A 51 2.47 -7.25 0.63
C GLU A 51 3.87 -6.66 0.44
N ASP A 52 4.78 -7.33 -0.29
CA ASP A 52 6.15 -6.88 -0.55
C ASP A 52 6.25 -5.65 -1.48
N MET A 53 5.17 -5.32 -2.21
CA MET A 53 5.07 -4.08 -3.00
C MET A 53 4.62 -2.87 -2.18
N PHE A 54 4.39 -3.05 -0.88
CA PHE A 54 3.97 -1.99 0.03
C PHE A 54 5.01 -1.77 1.13
N ARG A 55 5.05 -0.56 1.67
CA ARG A 55 5.81 -0.23 2.88
C ARG A 55 4.92 0.51 3.85
N LEU A 56 5.02 0.24 5.15
CA LEU A 56 4.36 1.07 6.15
C LEU A 56 4.91 2.50 6.05
N LEU A 57 4.01 3.47 6.05
CA LEU A 57 4.37 4.87 6.16
C LEU A 57 4.58 5.17 7.64
N ASP A 58 5.82 5.03 8.11
CA ASP A 58 6.15 5.35 9.51
C ASP A 58 5.94 6.84 9.78
N ASN A 59 5.07 7.14 10.76
CA ASN A 59 4.74 8.51 11.17
C ASN A 59 5.94 9.30 11.76
N GLU A 60 7.08 8.66 12.02
CA GLU A 60 8.25 9.33 12.60
C GLU A 60 9.01 10.25 11.63
N VAL A 61 8.83 10.08 10.30
CA VAL A 61 9.53 10.92 9.31
C VAL A 61 8.83 12.28 9.09
N TYR A 62 7.53 12.39 9.41
CA TYR A 62 6.73 13.61 9.23
C TYR A 62 6.32 14.31 10.54
N ALA A 63 6.75 13.78 11.70
CA ALA A 63 6.54 14.40 13.01
C ALA A 63 7.66 15.38 13.43
N ARG A 64 8.36 15.99 12.46
CA ARG A 64 9.38 17.02 12.69
C ARG A 64 9.04 18.33 12.01
#